data_AF-A2BYD7-F1
#
_entry.id   AF-A2BYD7-F1
#
_cell.length_a   1.000
_cell.length_b   1.000
_cell.length_c   1.000
_cell.angle_alpha   90.00
_cell.angle_beta   90.00
_cell.angle_gamma   90.00
#
_symmetry.space_group_name_H-M   'P 1'
#
loop_
_entity.id
_entity.type
_entity.pdbx_description
1 polymer ?
#
loop_
_entity_poly.entity_id
_entity_poly.type
_entity_poly.pdbx_seq_one_letter_code
_entity_poly.pdbx_strand_id
1 'polypeptide(L)'
;MRVSIISCLLSILAIHFIYLNTLPIFANTYPQNHLITNQLAEKYCDSIKKNLFTGLDNESTLKYEYFFSAIPENAIQDKNKFLEKFKLEVKSTCSYKISKSNEAEFNSFLKNYFNNRSNTPKIKVEATNPTPTNPATIPVLR
;
A
#
# COMPACT_ATOMS: atom_id res chain seq x y z
N MET A 1 33.42 24.27 42.55
CA MET A 1 32.75 24.82 41.35
C MET A 1 32.73 23.91 40.11
N ARG A 2 33.44 22.76 40.07
CA ARG A 2 33.44 21.84 38.91
C ARG A 2 32.33 20.77 38.92
N VAL A 3 31.94 20.29 40.11
CA VAL A 3 30.90 19.24 40.27
C VAL A 3 29.50 19.75 39.89
N SER A 4 29.22 21.03 40.15
CA SER A 4 27.92 21.66 39.89
C SER A 4 27.62 21.80 38.39
N ILE A 5 28.64 22.03 37.56
CA ILE A 5 28.49 22.18 36.10
C ILE A 5 28.21 20.83 35.44
N ILE A 6 28.90 19.77 35.89
CA ILE A 6 28.70 18.39 35.41
C ILE A 6 27.31 17.90 35.79
N SER A 7 26.85 18.18 37.01
CA SER A 7 25.49 17.85 37.46
C SER A 7 24.43 18.56 36.61
N CYS A 8 24.62 19.84 36.28
CA CYS A 8 23.68 20.60 35.48
C CYS A 8 23.62 20.09 34.03
N LEU A 9 24.76 19.74 33.43
CA LEU A 9 24.85 19.12 32.10
C LEU A 9 24.12 17.78 32.02
N LEU A 10 24.27 16.92 33.03
CA LEU A 10 23.59 15.63 33.07
C LEU A 10 22.07 15.78 33.21
N SER A 11 21.60 16.75 33.98
CA SER A 11 20.17 17.05 34.09
C SER A 11 19.56 17.54 32.78
N ILE A 12 20.26 18.42 32.06
CA ILE A 12 19.80 18.92 30.74
C ILE A 12 19.74 17.77 29.72
N LEU A 13 20.74 16.89 29.73
CA LEU A 13 20.78 15.74 28.84
C LEU A 13 19.63 14.75 29.13
N ALA A 14 19.33 14.51 30.41
CA ALA A 14 18.23 13.65 30.82
C ALA A 14 16.86 14.23 30.41
N ILE A 15 16.65 15.54 30.56
CA ILE A 15 15.42 16.21 30.13
C ILE A 15 15.27 16.14 28.60
N HIS A 16 16.35 16.33 27.84
CA HIS A 16 16.34 16.16 26.38
C HIS A 16 16.01 14.72 25.97
N PHE A 17 16.59 13.73 26.64
CA PHE A 17 16.33 12.33 26.36
C PHE A 17 14.88 11.97 26.66
N ILE A 18 14.32 12.43 27.78
CA ILE A 18 12.90 12.24 28.09
C ILE A 18 12.05 12.94 27.04
N TYR A 19 12.35 14.20 26.66
CA TYR A 19 11.62 14.93 25.63
C TYR A 19 11.60 14.18 24.29
N LEU A 20 12.75 13.67 23.83
CA LEU A 20 12.86 12.89 22.58
C LEU A 20 12.08 11.58 22.62
N ASN A 21 11.96 10.93 23.79
CA ASN A 21 11.21 9.68 23.95
C ASN A 21 9.72 9.91 24.28
N THR A 22 9.36 11.10 24.76
CA THR A 22 7.96 11.53 24.99
C THR A 22 7.39 12.31 23.82
N LEU A 23 8.18 12.58 22.77
CA LEU A 23 7.60 12.95 21.49
C LEU A 23 6.61 11.83 21.16
N PRO A 24 5.30 12.14 21.09
CA PRO A 24 4.37 11.13 20.65
C PRO A 24 4.91 10.67 19.32
N ILE A 25 5.17 9.36 19.20
CA ILE A 25 5.24 8.74 17.89
C ILE A 25 3.90 9.11 17.31
N PHE A 26 3.87 10.14 16.46
CA PHE A 26 2.73 10.47 15.64
C PHE A 26 2.62 9.29 14.67
N ALA A 27 2.16 8.14 15.17
CA ALA A 27 1.22 7.33 14.45
C ALA A 27 -0.01 8.22 14.32
N ASN A 28 0.08 9.21 13.42
CA ASN A 28 -1.11 9.77 12.81
C ASN A 28 -1.83 8.53 12.31
N THR A 29 -2.97 8.23 12.94
CA THR A 29 -3.97 7.34 12.38
C THR A 29 -4.50 8.06 11.15
N TYR A 30 -3.66 8.16 10.12
CA TYR A 30 -4.11 8.45 8.77
C TYR A 30 -5.20 7.42 8.53
N PRO A 31 -6.43 7.84 8.22
CA PRO A 31 -7.50 6.88 8.00
C PRO A 31 -7.00 5.90 6.96
N GLN A 32 -7.01 4.60 7.27
CA GLN A 32 -6.33 3.55 6.49
C GLN A 32 -6.61 3.66 4.98
N ASN A 33 -7.82 4.13 4.63
CA ASN A 33 -8.24 4.46 3.27
C ASN A 33 -7.37 5.52 2.57
N HIS A 34 -6.92 6.56 3.25
CA HIS A 34 -5.98 7.56 2.73
C HIS A 34 -4.61 6.95 2.41
N LEU A 35 -4.12 6.08 3.30
CA LEU A 35 -2.82 5.45 3.11
C LEU A 35 -2.84 4.52 1.88
N ILE A 36 -3.94 3.78 1.71
CA ILE A 36 -4.17 2.92 0.54
C ILE A 36 -4.33 3.73 -0.74
N THR A 37 -5.14 4.81 -0.75
CA THR A 37 -5.33 5.61 -1.97
C THR A 37 -4.06 6.32 -2.42
N ASN A 38 -3.25 6.81 -1.47
CA ASN A 38 -1.99 7.47 -1.80
C ASN A 38 -0.96 6.48 -2.37
N GLN A 39 -0.75 5.34 -1.72
CA GLN A 39 0.16 4.29 -2.22
C GLN A 39 -0.26 3.78 -3.61
N LEU A 40 -1.56 3.66 -3.85
CA LEU A 40 -2.08 3.25 -5.14
C LEU A 40 -1.86 4.32 -6.21
N ALA A 41 -2.06 5.59 -5.86
CA ALA A 41 -1.81 6.72 -6.75
C ALA A 41 -0.33 6.81 -7.13
N GLU A 42 0.59 6.63 -6.19
CA GLU A 42 2.03 6.57 -6.46
C GLU A 42 2.37 5.48 -7.48
N LYS A 43 1.88 4.24 -7.27
CA LYS A 43 2.11 3.13 -8.21
C LYS A 43 1.51 3.39 -9.58
N TYR A 44 0.31 3.95 -9.63
CA TYR A 44 -0.35 4.31 -10.89
C TYR A 44 0.44 5.38 -11.65
N CYS A 45 0.87 6.44 -10.96
CA CYS A 45 1.70 7.50 -11.52
C CYS A 45 3.05 6.98 -12.03
N ASP A 46 3.71 6.11 -11.28
CA ASP A 46 4.96 5.46 -11.70
C ASP A 46 4.76 4.62 -12.97
N SER A 47 3.61 3.95 -13.08
CA SER A 47 3.25 3.13 -14.25
C SER A 47 3.02 3.96 -15.50
N ILE A 48 2.37 5.12 -15.36
CA ILE A 48 2.26 6.12 -16.45
C ILE A 48 3.65 6.59 -16.85
N LYS A 49 4.48 6.99 -15.90
CA LYS A 49 5.84 7.50 -16.15
C LYS A 49 6.70 6.47 -16.90
N LYS A 50 6.54 5.18 -16.58
CA LYS A 50 7.26 4.07 -17.18
C LYS A 50 6.60 3.49 -18.43
N ASN A 51 5.47 4.06 -18.89
CA ASN A 51 4.69 3.56 -20.03
C ASN A 51 4.29 2.08 -19.89
N LEU A 52 4.00 1.60 -18.68
CA LEU A 52 3.66 0.20 -18.45
C LEU A 52 2.31 -0.22 -19.07
N PHE A 53 1.49 0.75 -19.49
CA PHE A 53 0.19 0.50 -20.10
C PHE A 53 0.25 0.35 -21.62
N THR A 54 1.40 0.59 -22.25
CA THR A 54 1.56 0.45 -23.70
C THR A 54 1.32 -0.99 -24.13
N GLY A 55 0.42 -1.20 -25.09
CA GLY A 55 0.04 -2.53 -25.57
C GLY A 55 -1.01 -3.24 -24.73
N LEU A 56 -1.45 -2.64 -23.62
CA LEU A 56 -2.53 -3.16 -22.77
C LEU A 56 -3.86 -2.42 -23.01
N ASP A 57 -4.02 -1.80 -24.19
CA ASP A 57 -5.14 -0.90 -24.47
C ASP A 57 -6.50 -1.55 -24.19
N ASN A 58 -6.64 -2.85 -24.48
CA ASN A 58 -7.86 -3.63 -24.25
C ASN A 58 -7.83 -4.50 -22.99
N GLU A 59 -6.74 -4.49 -22.23
CA GLU A 59 -6.46 -5.42 -21.14
C GLU A 59 -6.54 -4.74 -19.76
N SER A 60 -7.72 -4.23 -19.43
CA SER A 60 -7.96 -3.52 -18.16
C SER A 60 -7.64 -4.35 -16.92
N THR A 61 -7.92 -5.66 -16.96
CA THR A 61 -7.58 -6.57 -15.86
C THR A 61 -6.08 -6.60 -15.61
N LEU A 62 -5.27 -6.81 -16.66
CA LEU A 62 -3.81 -6.84 -16.53
C LEU A 62 -3.25 -5.48 -16.09
N LYS A 63 -3.82 -4.38 -16.59
CA LYS A 63 -3.43 -3.02 -16.18
C LYS A 63 -3.64 -2.81 -14.68
N TYR A 64 -4.75 -3.24 -14.10
CA TYR A 64 -5.10 -2.83 -12.74
C TYR A 64 -4.88 -3.91 -11.68
N GLU A 65 -5.08 -5.20 -11.98
CA GLU A 65 -5.07 -6.29 -11.00
C GLU A 65 -3.79 -6.32 -10.14
N TYR A 66 -2.64 -6.12 -10.78
CA TYR A 66 -1.35 -6.05 -10.08
C TYR A 66 -1.35 -5.02 -8.94
N PHE A 67 -1.96 -3.85 -9.15
CA PHE A 67 -2.02 -2.79 -8.15
C PHE A 67 -3.05 -3.07 -7.04
N PHE A 68 -4.17 -3.70 -7.39
CA PHE A 68 -5.32 -3.89 -6.49
C PHE A 68 -5.22 -5.16 -5.65
N SER A 69 -4.43 -6.14 -6.06
CA SER A 69 -4.17 -7.37 -5.29
C SER A 69 -3.67 -7.10 -3.87
N ALA A 70 -2.90 -6.02 -3.69
CA ALA A 70 -2.33 -5.60 -2.41
C ALA A 70 -3.33 -4.85 -1.49
N ILE A 71 -4.50 -4.45 -2.00
CA ILE A 71 -5.49 -3.72 -1.21
C ILE A 71 -6.32 -4.72 -0.40
N PRO A 72 -6.52 -4.56 0.92
CA PRO A 72 -7.40 -5.44 1.71
C PRO A 72 -8.83 -5.47 1.18
N GLU A 73 -9.51 -6.62 1.29
CA GLU A 73 -10.86 -6.81 0.74
C GLU A 73 -11.90 -5.83 1.31
N ASN A 74 -11.76 -5.48 2.59
CA ASN A 74 -12.62 -4.55 3.34
C ASN A 74 -12.15 -3.09 3.30
N ALA A 75 -11.06 -2.77 2.59
CA ALA A 75 -10.53 -1.42 2.52
C ALA A 75 -11.40 -0.46 1.69
N ILE A 76 -12.16 -0.99 0.73
CA ILE A 76 -12.96 -0.19 -0.19
C ILE A 76 -14.43 -0.49 0.09
N GLN A 77 -15.00 0.23 1.05
CA GLN A 77 -16.42 0.11 1.43
C GLN A 77 -17.35 0.85 0.47
N ASP A 78 -16.91 2.01 -0.03
CA ASP A 78 -17.65 2.84 -0.98
C ASP A 78 -16.79 3.06 -2.23
N LYS A 79 -17.17 2.39 -3.32
CA LYS A 79 -16.48 2.46 -4.61
C LYS A 79 -16.43 3.88 -5.16
N ASN A 80 -17.53 4.62 -5.08
CA ASN A 80 -17.62 5.95 -5.68
C ASN A 80 -16.73 6.93 -4.92
N LYS A 81 -16.82 6.91 -3.59
CA LYS A 81 -15.95 7.71 -2.72
C LYS A 81 -14.47 7.36 -2.88
N PHE A 82 -14.16 6.08 -3.03
CA PHE A 82 -12.79 5.62 -3.31
C PHE A 82 -12.28 6.17 -4.64
N LEU A 83 -13.09 6.09 -5.72
CA LEU A 83 -12.70 6.57 -7.04
C LEU A 83 -12.44 8.07 -7.06
N GLU A 84 -13.34 8.86 -6.46
CA GLU A 84 -13.16 10.31 -6.35
C GLU A 84 -11.87 10.66 -5.63
N LYS A 85 -11.61 9.99 -4.50
CA LYS A 85 -10.38 10.18 -3.74
C LYS A 85 -9.15 9.77 -4.55
N PHE A 86 -9.16 8.59 -5.16
CA PHE A 86 -8.05 8.12 -6.00
C PHE A 86 -7.72 9.10 -7.13
N LYS A 87 -8.72 9.68 -7.80
CA LYS A 87 -8.52 10.72 -8.83
C LYS A 87 -7.84 11.97 -8.27
N LEU A 88 -8.24 12.41 -7.07
CA LEU A 88 -7.63 13.55 -6.39
C LEU A 88 -6.17 13.26 -6.02
N GLU A 89 -5.90 12.07 -5.48
CA GLU A 89 -4.54 11.63 -5.13
C GLU A 89 -3.65 11.57 -6.38
N VAL A 90 -4.08 10.91 -7.47
CA VAL A 90 -3.31 10.85 -8.73
C VAL A 90 -2.98 12.25 -9.28
N LYS A 91 -3.97 13.15 -9.24
CA LYS A 91 -3.76 14.54 -9.65
C LYS A 91 -2.76 15.25 -8.74
N SER A 92 -2.82 15.03 -7.42
CA SER A 92 -1.90 15.60 -6.44
C SER A 92 -0.47 15.04 -6.60
N THR A 93 -0.34 13.73 -6.78
CA THR A 93 0.94 13.01 -6.80
C THR A 93 1.74 13.25 -8.07
N CYS A 94 1.11 13.24 -9.25
CA CYS A 94 1.84 13.37 -10.51
C CYS A 94 1.23 14.37 -11.51
N SER A 95 0.33 15.25 -11.07
CA SER A 95 -0.36 16.23 -11.94
C SER A 95 -1.10 15.59 -13.13
N TYR A 96 -1.33 14.28 -13.09
CA TYR A 96 -2.00 13.56 -14.14
C TYR A 96 -3.51 13.67 -13.99
N LYS A 97 -4.19 14.08 -15.06
CA LYS A 97 -5.65 14.11 -15.11
C LYS A 97 -6.17 12.84 -15.80
N ILE A 98 -6.78 11.96 -15.02
CA ILE A 98 -7.41 10.74 -15.55
C ILE A 98 -8.47 11.14 -16.58
N SER A 99 -8.36 10.57 -17.79
CA SER A 99 -9.30 10.80 -18.89
C SER A 99 -10.65 10.12 -18.61
N LYS A 100 -11.72 10.59 -19.26
CA LYS A 100 -13.04 9.94 -19.15
C LYS A 100 -13.01 8.47 -19.59
N SER A 101 -12.21 8.16 -20.61
CA SER A 101 -12.08 6.78 -21.10
C SER A 101 -11.38 5.89 -20.07
N ASN A 102 -10.29 6.35 -19.48
CA ASN A 102 -9.57 5.61 -18.45
C ASN A 102 -10.44 5.44 -17.19
N GLU A 103 -11.23 6.45 -16.85
CA GLU A 103 -12.18 6.38 -15.74
C GLU A 103 -13.29 5.34 -15.98
N ALA A 104 -13.81 5.24 -17.21
CA ALA A 104 -14.79 4.23 -17.59
C ALA A 104 -14.19 2.80 -17.54
N GLU A 105 -12.99 2.64 -18.10
CA GLU A 105 -12.23 1.38 -18.07
C GLU A 105 -11.98 0.92 -16.62
N PHE A 106 -11.48 1.84 -15.80
CA PHE A 106 -11.19 1.58 -14.39
C PHE A 106 -12.46 1.25 -13.59
N ASN A 107 -13.58 1.92 -13.87
CA ASN A 107 -14.87 1.60 -13.27
C ASN A 107 -15.37 0.20 -13.62
N SER A 108 -15.16 -0.22 -14.87
CA SER A 108 -15.49 -1.57 -15.33
C SER A 108 -14.66 -2.61 -14.60
N PHE A 109 -13.34 -2.40 -14.53
CA PHE A 109 -12.42 -3.25 -13.77
C PHE A 109 -12.87 -3.39 -12.31
N LEU A 110 -13.10 -2.29 -11.60
CA LEU A 110 -13.49 -2.33 -10.19
C LEU A 110 -14.79 -3.12 -9.97
N LYS A 111 -15.78 -2.97 -10.87
CA LYS A 111 -17.04 -3.71 -10.78
C LYS A 111 -16.78 -5.23 -10.84
N ASN A 112 -15.95 -5.67 -11.78
CA ASN A 112 -15.61 -7.08 -11.94
C ASN A 112 -14.70 -7.59 -10.80
N TYR A 113 -13.72 -6.79 -10.41
CA TYR A 113 -12.75 -7.13 -9.37
C TYR A 113 -13.43 -7.38 -8.02
N PHE A 114 -14.32 -6.49 -7.57
CA PHE A 114 -15.04 -6.69 -6.31
C PHE A 114 -16.03 -7.87 -6.37
N ASN A 115 -16.71 -8.06 -7.50
CA ASN A 115 -17.62 -9.19 -7.68
C ASN A 115 -16.86 -10.54 -7.61
N ASN A 116 -15.74 -10.66 -8.31
CA ASN A 116 -14.96 -11.90 -8.36
C ASN A 116 -14.21 -12.17 -7.05
N ARG A 117 -13.69 -11.12 -6.40
CA ARG A 117 -12.99 -11.23 -5.11
C ARG A 117 -13.92 -11.70 -3.99
N SER A 118 -15.13 -11.14 -3.91
CA SER A 118 -16.16 -11.59 -2.95
C SER A 118 -16.55 -13.06 -3.13
N ASN A 119 -16.39 -13.61 -4.34
CA ASN A 119 -16.71 -14.99 -4.67
C ASN A 119 -15.51 -15.94 -4.53
N THR A 120 -14.31 -15.41 -4.28
CA THR A 120 -13.12 -16.24 -4.11
C THR A 120 -13.20 -16.93 -2.73
N PRO A 121 -13.11 -18.27 -2.65
CA PRO A 121 -13.14 -18.97 -1.37
C PRO A 121 -12.05 -18.42 -0.46
N LYS A 122 -12.44 -18.01 0.76
CA LYS A 122 -11.50 -17.56 1.78
C LYS A 122 -10.70 -18.78 2.25
N ILE A 123 -9.61 -19.08 1.56
CA ILE A 123 -8.66 -20.10 1.99
C ILE A 123 -8.07 -19.57 3.30
N LYS A 124 -8.43 -20.20 4.43
CA LYS A 124 -7.68 -20.05 5.67
C LYS A 124 -6.26 -20.54 5.35
N VAL A 125 -5.32 -19.61 5.19
CA VAL A 125 -3.90 -19.95 5.17
C VAL A 125 -3.56 -20.31 6.61
N GLU A 126 -3.79 -21.56 6.96
CA GLU A 126 -3.23 -22.14 8.17
C GLU A 126 -1.72 -22.16 7.93
N ALA A 127 -0.97 -21.40 8.73
CA ALA A 127 0.48 -21.41 8.67
C ALA A 127 0.95 -22.84 8.95
N THR A 128 1.21 -23.60 7.89
CA THR A 128 1.82 -24.92 8.00
C THR A 128 3.25 -24.65 8.39
N ASN A 129 3.58 -24.90 9.66
CA ASN A 129 4.98 -24.90 10.08
C ASN A 129 5.76 -25.75 9.08
N PRO A 130 6.90 -25.28 8.56
CA PRO A 130 7.65 -26.02 7.56
C PRO A 130 8.03 -27.38 8.15
N THR A 131 7.46 -28.45 7.60
CA THR A 131 7.93 -29.80 7.89
C THR A 131 9.36 -29.89 7.37
N PRO A 132 10.37 -30.16 8.21
CA PRO A 132 11.75 -30.25 7.78
C PRO A 132 11.86 -31.29 6.65
N THR A 133 12.12 -30.82 5.43
CA THR A 133 12.33 -31.71 4.29
C THR A 133 13.79 -32.14 4.34
N ASN A 134 14.04 -33.44 4.50
CA ASN A 134 15.38 -34.01 4.44
C ASN A 134 15.99 -33.68 3.05
N PRO A 135 17.17 -33.04 2.95
CA PRO A 135 17.76 -32.60 1.68
C PRO A 135 18.02 -33.70 0.65
N ALA A 136 17.92 -34.96 1.01
CA ALA A 136 18.10 -36.08 0.11
C ALA A 136 16.76 -36.47 -0.55
N THR A 137 16.51 -35.95 -1.75
CA THR A 137 15.96 -36.63 -2.95
C THR A 137 15.27 -35.58 -3.83
N ILE A 138 16.06 -34.73 -4.51
CA ILE A 138 15.60 -34.09 -5.74
C ILE A 138 15.90 -35.10 -6.85
N PRO A 139 14.90 -35.75 -7.47
CA PRO A 139 15.16 -36.59 -8.62
C PRO A 139 15.64 -35.70 -9.76
N VAL A 140 16.92 -35.83 -10.11
CA VAL A 140 17.46 -35.24 -11.33
C VAL A 140 16.84 -36.02 -12.49
N LEU A 141 15.89 -35.40 -13.19
CA LEU A 141 15.43 -35.90 -14.48
C LEU A 141 16.62 -35.84 -15.44
N ARG A 142 17.08 -37.02 -15.88
CA ARG A 142 17.97 -37.18 -17.03
C ARG A 142 17.14 -37.54 -18.25
#